data_AF-A0A0F9HJF1-F1
#
_entry.id   AF-A0A0F9HJF1-F1
#
_cell.length_a   1.000
_cell.length_b   1.000
_cell.length_c   1.000
_cell.angle_alpha   90.00
_cell.angle_beta   90.00
_cell.angle_gamma   90.00
#
_symmetry.space_group_name_H-M   'P 1'
#
loop_
_entity.id
_entity.type
_entity.pdbx_description
1 polymer ?
#
loop_
_entity_poly.entity_id
_entity_poly.type
_entity_poly.pdbx_seq_one_letter_code
_entity_poly.pdbx_strand_id
1 'polypeptide(L)'
;MRLWYYAGLRDKDLDCPTVTMDPDWERVIAYFAAALLDRPICECNNVQAWVAHWQRDMAIAGEEESLSISPADLDSEFGTRRGAVAAWRRVTGEDGAVGHGVSP
;
A
#
# COMPACT_ATOMS: atom_id res chain seq x y z
N MET A 1 -7.33 -31.75 0.77
CA MET A 1 -7.67 -30.58 1.61
C MET A 1 -8.15 -29.48 0.66
N ARG A 2 -9.36 -28.93 0.85
CA ARG A 2 -9.88 -27.82 0.04
C ARG A 2 -9.84 -26.57 0.90
N LEU A 3 -8.83 -25.74 0.69
CA LEU A 3 -8.65 -24.49 1.43
C LEU A 3 -9.45 -23.40 0.72
N TRP A 4 -10.58 -23.01 1.30
CA TRP A 4 -11.32 -21.83 0.85
C TRP A 4 -10.65 -20.58 1.44
N TYR A 5 -9.48 -20.24 0.91
CA TYR A 5 -8.78 -19.02 1.27
C TYR A 5 -9.25 -17.87 0.39
N TYR A 6 -9.70 -16.79 1.01
CA TYR A 6 -9.97 -15.52 0.33
C TYR A 6 -8.74 -14.64 0.52
N ALA A 7 -8.22 -14.08 -0.57
CA ALA A 7 -7.10 -13.15 -0.51
C ALA A 7 -7.60 -11.78 -0.05
N GLY A 8 -7.32 -11.42 1.20
CA GLY A 8 -7.56 -10.08 1.72
C GLY A 8 -8.72 -9.94 2.71
N LEU A 9 -8.83 -8.74 3.29
CA LEU A 9 -9.97 -8.35 4.12
C LEU A 9 -11.21 -8.22 3.25
N ARG A 10 -12.33 -8.74 3.74
CA ARG A 10 -13.62 -8.71 3.04
C ARG A 10 -14.55 -7.72 3.72
N ASP A 11 -15.12 -6.83 2.92
CA ASP A 11 -16.31 -6.09 3.29
C ASP A 11 -17.55 -6.90 2.88
N LYS A 12 -18.43 -7.18 3.85
CA LYS A 12 -19.64 -7.99 3.65
C LYS A 12 -20.80 -7.18 3.08
N ASP A 13 -20.70 -5.86 3.12
CA ASP A 13 -21.74 -4.94 2.68
C ASP A 13 -21.65 -4.62 1.17
N LEU A 14 -20.60 -5.12 0.50
CA LEU A 14 -20.44 -5.04 -0.95
C LEU A 14 -21.43 -5.95 -1.71
N ASP A 15 -21.73 -5.58 -2.95
CA ASP A 15 -22.58 -6.37 -3.86
C ASP A 15 -22.03 -7.80 -4.09
N CYS A 16 -20.70 -7.93 -4.18
CA CYS A 16 -19.99 -9.18 -4.45
C CYS A 16 -18.93 -9.47 -3.39
N PRO A 17 -19.30 -9.74 -2.13
CA PRO A 17 -18.40 -9.72 -0.99
C PRO A 17 -17.45 -10.93 -0.96
N THR A 18 -17.64 -11.92 -1.84
CA THR A 18 -16.79 -13.12 -1.95
C THR A 18 -15.72 -13.01 -3.02
N VAL A 19 -15.83 -12.04 -3.92
CA VAL A 19 -14.91 -11.85 -5.05
C VAL A 19 -14.15 -10.53 -4.92
N THR A 20 -14.79 -9.52 -4.33
CA THR A 20 -14.23 -8.18 -4.13
C THR A 20 -13.63 -8.06 -2.73
N MET A 21 -12.43 -7.49 -2.66
CA MET A 21 -11.77 -7.12 -1.41
C MET A 21 -12.42 -5.86 -0.82
N ASP A 22 -12.21 -5.61 0.47
CA ASP A 22 -12.46 -4.29 1.06
C ASP A 22 -11.81 -3.17 0.21
N PRO A 23 -12.55 -2.12 -0.22
CA PRO A 23 -12.04 -1.13 -1.17
C PRO A 23 -10.94 -0.22 -0.59
N ASP A 24 -10.87 -0.04 0.72
CA ASP A 24 -9.78 0.71 1.35
C ASP A 24 -8.50 -0.11 1.30
N TRP A 25 -8.59 -1.40 1.63
CA TRP A 25 -7.46 -2.31 1.55
C TRP A 25 -6.99 -2.59 0.12
N GLU A 26 -7.90 -2.65 -0.84
CA GLU A 26 -7.57 -2.75 -2.26
C GLU A 26 -6.67 -1.58 -2.70
N ARG A 27 -7.05 -0.34 -2.34
CA ARG A 27 -6.24 0.86 -2.63
C ARG A 27 -4.88 0.82 -1.96
N VAL A 28 -4.84 0.43 -0.68
CA VAL A 28 -3.59 0.36 0.09
C VAL A 28 -2.62 -0.64 -0.54
N ILE A 29 -3.10 -1.82 -0.93
CA ILE A 29 -2.29 -2.83 -1.60
C ILE A 29 -1.83 -2.32 -2.98
N ALA A 30 -2.70 -1.66 -3.74
CA ALA A 30 -2.33 -1.12 -5.04
C ALA A 30 -1.21 -0.07 -4.93
N TYR A 31 -1.27 0.83 -3.95
CA TYR A 31 -0.24 1.84 -3.72
C TYR A 31 1.08 1.21 -3.26
N PHE A 32 0.99 0.21 -2.38
CA PHE A 32 2.17 -0.51 -1.92
C PHE A 32 2.83 -1.28 -3.06
N ALA A 33 2.05 -1.99 -3.87
CA ALA A 33 2.54 -2.70 -5.04
C ALA A 33 3.22 -1.75 -6.03
N ALA A 34 2.61 -0.58 -6.29
CA ALA A 34 3.21 0.45 -7.14
C ALA A 34 4.56 0.93 -6.57
N ALA A 35 4.67 1.10 -5.25
CA ALA A 35 5.92 1.47 -4.60
C ALA A 35 6.98 0.37 -4.67
N LEU A 36 6.62 -0.91 -4.69
CA LEU A 36 7.56 -2.05 -4.76
C LEU A 36 8.11 -2.29 -6.17
N LEU A 37 7.51 -1.71 -7.21
CA LEU A 37 8.05 -1.83 -8.57
C LEU A 37 9.46 -1.20 -8.61
N ASP A 38 10.46 -1.99 -8.99
CA ASP A 38 11.85 -1.51 -9.09
C ASP A 38 12.11 -0.67 -10.34
N ARG A 39 11.28 -0.88 -11.37
CA ARG A 39 11.41 -0.21 -12.66
C ARG A 39 10.23 0.70 -12.90
N PRO A 40 10.43 1.87 -13.52
CA PRO A 40 9.32 2.66 -14.01
C PRO A 40 8.55 1.84 -15.05
N ILE A 41 7.23 1.98 -15.05
CA ILE A 41 6.41 1.37 -16.09
C ILE A 41 6.68 2.08 -17.42
N CYS A 42 6.85 1.30 -18.48
CA CYS A 42 7.04 1.81 -19.84
C CYS A 42 5.68 2.24 -20.41
N GLU A 43 5.23 3.42 -20.02
CA GLU A 43 3.96 4.00 -20.45
C GLU A 43 4.12 5.52 -20.51
N CYS A 44 3.55 6.17 -21.53
CA CYS A 44 3.77 7.60 -21.77
C CYS A 44 2.66 8.50 -21.21
N ASN A 45 1.79 8.01 -20.34
CA ASN A 45 0.61 8.74 -19.89
C ASN A 45 0.55 8.88 -18.35
N ASN A 46 -0.63 9.26 -17.86
CA ASN A 46 -0.92 9.53 -16.45
C ASN A 46 -0.62 8.34 -15.53
N VAL A 47 -0.61 7.10 -16.05
CA VAL A 47 -0.32 5.92 -15.23
C VAL A 47 1.12 5.94 -14.77
N GLN A 48 2.06 6.31 -15.65
CA GLN A 48 3.47 6.45 -15.29
C GLN A 48 3.67 7.48 -14.17
N ALA A 49 3.04 8.66 -14.30
CA ALA A 49 3.12 9.69 -13.27
C ALA A 49 2.53 9.22 -11.92
N TRP A 50 1.41 8.48 -11.98
CA TRP A 50 0.79 7.89 -10.79
C TRP A 50 1.69 6.85 -10.13
N VAL A 51 2.32 5.95 -10.88
CA VAL A 51 3.26 4.96 -10.33
C VAL A 51 4.50 5.66 -9.75
N ALA A 52 5.06 6.62 -10.48
CA ALA A 52 6.22 7.40 -10.04
C ALA A 52 5.96 8.14 -8.72
N HIS A 53 4.74 8.64 -8.52
CA HIS A 53 4.33 9.27 -7.26
C HIS A 53 4.50 8.31 -6.07
N TRP A 54 4.07 7.05 -6.21
CA TRP A 54 4.15 6.05 -5.15
C TRP A 54 5.55 5.44 -4.97
N GLN A 55 6.36 5.40 -6.04
CA GLN A 55 7.75 4.96 -6.01
C GLN A 55 8.71 5.97 -5.38
N ARG A 56 8.31 7.24 -5.25
CA ARG A 56 9.18 8.30 -4.72
C ARG A 56 9.64 7.96 -3.30
N ASP A 57 10.96 7.92 -3.13
CA ASP A 57 11.60 7.77 -1.82
C ASP A 57 11.48 9.08 -1.04
N MET A 58 10.85 9.02 0.13
CA MET A 58 10.62 10.20 0.96
C MET A 58 11.75 10.47 1.94
N ALA A 59 12.73 9.57 2.07
CA ALA A 59 13.94 9.81 2.87
C ALA A 59 14.97 10.69 2.13
N ILE A 60 14.85 10.81 0.80
CA ILE A 60 15.73 11.63 -0.02
C ILE A 60 15.11 13.03 -0.15
N ALA A 61 15.75 14.05 0.42
CA ALA A 61 15.39 15.43 0.19
C ALA A 61 15.74 15.86 -1.25
N GLY A 62 14.77 16.37 -2.00
CA GLY A 62 14.98 16.92 -3.34
C GLY A 62 15.29 18.41 -3.31
N GLU A 63 15.95 18.92 -4.36
CA GLU A 63 16.35 20.33 -4.50
C GLU A 63 15.15 21.30 -4.57
N GLU A 64 13.97 20.83 -5.03
CA GLU A 64 12.73 21.62 -5.15
C GLU A 64 11.61 21.21 -4.17
N GLU A 65 11.81 20.18 -3.35
CA GLU A 65 10.75 19.63 -2.49
C GLU A 65 11.20 19.56 -1.03
N SER A 66 10.85 20.58 -0.25
CA SER A 66 10.91 20.58 1.21
C SER A 66 9.78 19.72 1.79
N LEU A 67 9.81 18.41 1.53
CA LEU A 67 8.85 17.50 2.14
C LEU A 67 9.31 17.20 3.56
N SER A 68 8.65 17.86 4.51
CA SER A 68 8.66 17.48 5.92
C SER A 68 8.08 16.07 6.08
N ILE A 69 8.90 15.05 5.87
CA ILE A 69 8.56 13.69 6.29
C ILE A 69 8.56 13.66 7.82
N SER A 70 7.53 13.06 8.42
CA SER A 70 7.53 12.93 9.88
C SER A 70 8.55 11.86 10.28
N PRO A 71 9.28 12.01 11.40
CA PRO A 71 10.18 10.95 11.87
C PRO A 71 9.50 9.58 11.99
N ALA A 72 8.22 9.55 12.38
CA ALA A 72 7.42 8.32 12.48
C ALA A 72 7.24 7.58 11.13
N ASP A 73 7.30 8.29 10.01
CA ASP A 73 7.22 7.69 8.67
C ASP A 73 8.54 7.06 8.22
N LEU A 74 9.66 7.57 8.74
CA LEU A 74 10.97 6.97 8.50
C LEU A 74 11.11 5.64 9.25
N ASP A 75 10.36 5.45 10.33
CA ASP A 75 10.29 4.19 11.09
C ASP A 75 9.37 3.14 10.43
N SER A 76 8.96 3.35 9.18
CA SER A 76 8.17 2.38 8.41
C SER A 76 8.94 1.10 8.11
N GLU A 77 8.48 -0.03 8.64
CA GLU A 77 9.07 -1.36 8.36
C GLU A 77 8.92 -1.79 6.90
N PHE A 78 7.97 -1.19 6.16
CA PHE A 78 7.77 -1.47 4.73
C PHE A 78 8.71 -0.66 3.83
N GLY A 79 9.50 0.25 4.41
CA GLY A 79 10.43 1.14 3.71
C GLY A 79 9.93 2.58 3.58
N THR A 80 10.77 3.42 2.97
CA THR A 80 10.63 4.89 2.92
C THR A 80 9.94 5.42 1.66
N ARG A 81 9.65 4.55 0.69
CA ARG A 81 8.86 4.92 -0.50
C ARG A 81 7.45 5.32 -0.09
N ARG A 82 6.88 6.32 -0.77
CA ARG A 82 5.58 6.90 -0.42
C ARG A 82 4.47 5.87 -0.25
N GLY A 83 4.35 4.90 -1.17
CA GLY A 83 3.32 3.86 -1.07
C GLY A 83 3.56 2.87 0.08
N ALA A 84 4.82 2.62 0.44
CA ALA A 84 5.19 1.78 1.58
C ALA A 84 4.80 2.44 2.91
N VAL A 85 5.15 3.71 3.08
CA VAL A 85 4.75 4.48 4.27
C VAL A 85 3.22 4.59 4.39
N ALA A 86 2.53 4.85 3.27
CA ALA A 86 1.06 4.90 3.28
C ALA A 86 0.44 3.57 3.73
N ALA A 87 0.98 2.44 3.27
CA ALA A 87 0.53 1.13 3.69
C ALA A 87 0.87 0.83 5.16
N TRP A 88 2.08 1.21 5.61
CA TRP A 88 2.48 1.04 7.00
C TRP A 88 1.56 1.79 7.95
N ARG A 89 1.25 3.05 7.66
CA ARG A 89 0.28 3.85 8.42
C ARG A 89 -1.10 3.21 8.49
N ARG A 90 -1.55 2.58 7.39
CA ARG A 90 -2.84 1.88 7.36
C ARG A 90 -2.83 0.64 8.26
N VAL A 91 -1.72 -0.08 8.29
CA VAL A 91 -1.54 -1.30 9.10
C VAL A 91 -1.41 -0.99 10.58
N THR A 92 -0.69 0.07 10.94
CA THR A 92 -0.42 0.45 12.35
C THR A 92 -1.40 1.47 12.93
N GLY A 93 -2.24 2.09 12.10
CA GLY A 93 -3.28 3.00 12.54
C GLY A 93 -4.42 2.32 13.30
N GLU A 94 -5.29 3.12 13.91
CA GLU A 94 -6.40 2.65 14.76
C GLU A 94 -7.36 1.70 14.02
N ASP A 95 -7.52 1.86 12.71
CA ASP A 95 -8.37 1.02 11.86
C ASP A 95 -7.64 -0.18 11.24
N GLY A 96 -6.40 -0.45 11.63
CA GLY A 96 -5.56 -1.56 11.14
C GLY A 96 -6.26 -2.91 11.24
N ALA A 97 -6.37 -3.63 10.12
CA ALA A 97 -7.05 -4.92 10.02
C ALA A 97 -6.06 -5.97 9.54
N VAL A 98 -5.10 -6.30 10.40
CA VAL A 98 -4.15 -7.38 10.16
C VAL A 98 -4.79 -8.69 10.61
N GLY A 99 -4.94 -9.65 9.68
CA GLY A 99 -5.40 -10.98 10.04
C GLY A 99 -4.42 -11.66 11.00
N HIS A 100 -4.88 -12.09 12.17
CA HIS A 100 -4.11 -13.00 13.00
C HIS A 100 -4.06 -14.36 12.31
N GLY A 101 -2.88 -14.74 11.81
CA GLY A 101 -2.66 -16.08 11.26
C GLY A 101 -2.90 -17.12 12.35
N VAL A 102 -4.02 -17.82 12.29
CA VAL A 102 -4.23 -19.03 13.10
C VAL A 102 -3.33 -20.13 12.54
N SER A 103 -2.22 -20.38 13.24
CA SER A 103 -1.43 -21.59 13.03
C SER A 103 -2.24 -22.81 13.50
N PRO A 104 -2.15 -23.96 12.80
CA PRO A 104 -2.91 -25.16 13.15
C PRO A 104 -2.51 -25.77 14.49
#